data_AF-A0A0F9H2U4-F1
#
_entry.id   AF-A0A0F9H2U4-F1
#
_cell.length_a   1.000
_cell.length_b   1.000
_cell.length_c   1.000
_cell.angle_alpha   90.00
_cell.angle_beta   90.00
_cell.angle_gamma   90.00
#
_symmetry.space_group_name_H-M   'P 1'
#
loop_
_entity.id
_entity.type
_entity.pdbx_description
1 polymer ?
#
loop_
_entity_poly.entity_id
_entity_poly.type
_entity_poly.pdbx_seq_one_letter_code
_entity_poly.pdbx_strand_id
1 'polypeptide(L)'
;KWSGMIKESERNERRIHPTQKPIALAEWAFFEIEPRSRMILDGFLGSGSTLIACEKTSRICYGMEIEPHYVDVTVRRWVDWCRQNDRTPTLKLNGKQFSLTRLDAA
;
A
#
# COMPACT_ATOMS: atom_id res chain seq x y z
N LYS A 1 17.09 16.87 -7.68
CA LYS A 1 18.06 17.04 -6.56
C LYS A 1 17.66 16.07 -5.43
N TRP A 2 18.53 15.16 -4.96
CA TRP A 2 18.13 14.16 -3.94
C TRP A 2 17.72 14.87 -2.64
N SER A 3 16.50 14.61 -2.18
CA SER A 3 15.87 15.30 -1.03
C SER A 3 15.59 14.33 0.13
N GLY A 4 16.51 13.40 0.39
CA GLY A 4 16.34 12.39 1.45
C GLY A 4 15.24 11.37 1.14
N MET A 5 14.30 11.16 2.06
CA MET A 5 13.22 10.16 1.96
C MET A 5 12.08 10.55 1.00
N ILE A 6 12.21 11.63 0.23
CA ILE A 6 11.14 12.20 -0.60
C ILE A 6 11.61 12.25 -2.05
N LYS A 7 10.91 11.52 -2.93
CA LYS A 7 11.10 11.65 -4.38
C LYS A 7 10.39 12.92 -4.84
N GLU A 8 11.02 13.65 -5.76
CA GLU A 8 10.53 14.94 -6.27
C GLU A 8 9.11 14.86 -6.88
N SER A 9 8.76 13.70 -7.44
CA SER A 9 7.43 13.39 -7.98
C SER A 9 6.30 13.34 -6.95
N GLU A 10 6.61 13.19 -5.66
CA GLU A 10 5.62 12.95 -4.59
C GLU A 10 5.49 14.13 -3.62
N ARG A 11 6.06 15.29 -3.99
CA ARG A 11 6.14 16.48 -3.13
C ARG A 11 4.78 17.09 -2.76
N ASN A 12 3.74 16.80 -3.55
CA ASN A 12 2.38 17.30 -3.38
C ASN A 12 1.36 16.21 -2.98
N GLU A 13 1.82 15.01 -2.61
CA GLU A 13 0.90 13.97 -2.14
C GLU A 13 0.46 14.24 -0.69
N ARG A 14 -0.85 14.21 -0.44
CA ARG A 14 -1.41 14.35 0.90
C ARG A 14 -0.98 13.15 1.74
N ARG A 15 -0.16 13.39 2.76
CA ARG A 15 0.32 12.33 3.67
C ARG A 15 -0.75 12.02 4.70
N ILE A 16 -1.00 10.73 4.88
CA ILE A 16 -1.97 10.19 5.85
C ILE A 16 -1.23 9.60 7.06
N HIS A 17 0.10 9.44 6.97
CA HIS A 17 0.96 8.93 8.04
C HIS A 17 2.23 9.79 8.23
N PRO A 18 2.70 10.02 9.47
CA PRO A 18 3.84 10.90 9.77
C PRO A 18 5.14 10.50 9.05
N THR A 19 5.37 9.20 8.87
CA THR A 19 6.57 8.65 8.19
C THR A 19 6.25 7.88 6.90
N GLN A 20 5.13 8.20 6.23
CA GLN A 20 4.70 7.55 4.99
C GLN A 20 5.84 7.50 3.97
N LYS A 21 6.22 6.29 3.54
CA LYS A 21 7.21 6.11 2.48
C LYS A 21 6.61 6.36 1.10
N PRO A 22 7.38 6.92 0.16
CA PRO A 22 7.10 6.90 -1.27
C PRO A 22 6.65 5.53 -1.79
N ILE A 23 5.60 5.48 -2.60
CA ILE A 23 5.25 4.24 -3.33
C ILE A 23 6.35 3.95 -4.36
N ALA A 24 6.83 5.00 -5.04
CA ALA A 24 7.83 4.87 -6.09
C ALA A 24 9.19 4.35 -5.60
N LEU A 25 9.47 4.43 -4.29
CA LEU A 25 10.67 3.84 -3.70
C LEU A 25 10.59 2.31 -3.67
N ALA A 26 9.44 1.75 -3.30
CA ALA A 26 9.24 0.31 -3.28
C ALA A 26 9.26 -0.26 -4.72
N GLU A 27 8.60 0.42 -5.66
CA GLU A 27 8.63 0.03 -7.08
C GLU A 27 10.06 -0.02 -7.62
N TRP A 28 10.85 1.03 -7.37
CA TRP A 28 12.25 1.07 -7.75
C TRP A 28 13.03 -0.12 -7.15
N ALA A 29 12.89 -0.37 -5.84
CA ALA A 29 13.58 -1.47 -5.18
C ALA A 29 13.21 -2.85 -5.77
N PHE A 30 11.94 -3.07 -6.15
CA PHE A 30 11.50 -4.32 -6.76
C PHE A 30 12.20 -4.60 -8.09
N PHE A 31 12.43 -3.56 -8.90
CA PHE A 31 13.07 -3.71 -10.21
C PHE A 31 14.60 -3.73 -10.13
N GLU A 32 15.21 -3.13 -9.10
CA GLU A 32 16.68 -3.18 -8.94
C GLU A 32 17.16 -4.48 -8.31
N ILE A 33 16.42 -5.05 -7.35
CA ILE A 33 16.89 -6.20 -6.57
C ILE A 33 16.58 -7.51 -7.29
N GLU A 34 15.31 -7.76 -7.61
CA GLU A 34 14.89 -8.97 -8.29
C GLU A 34 13.61 -8.71 -9.12
N PRO A 35 13.76 -8.31 -10.40
CA PRO A 35 12.63 -7.96 -11.27
C PRO A 35 11.60 -9.07 -11.46
N ARG A 36 12.01 -10.35 -11.30
CA ARG A 36 11.12 -11.51 -11.48
C ARG A 36 10.43 -11.93 -10.19
N SER A 37 10.75 -11.31 -9.05
CA SER A 37 10.06 -11.60 -7.79
C SER A 37 8.58 -11.28 -7.93
N ARG A 38 7.75 -12.26 -7.60
CA ARG A 38 6.29 -12.14 -7.59
C ARG A 38 5.70 -11.96 -6.20
N MET A 39 6.51 -12.16 -5.15
CA MET A 39 6.05 -12.12 -3.76
C MET A 39 6.96 -11.20 -2.95
N ILE A 40 6.35 -10.25 -2.24
CA ILE A 40 7.03 -9.29 -1.40
C ILE A 40 6.51 -9.44 0.02
N LEU A 41 7.42 -9.55 0.99
CA LEU A 41 7.09 -9.54 2.41
C LEU A 41 7.41 -8.16 2.98
N ASP A 42 6.45 -7.55 3.65
CA ASP A 42 6.64 -6.33 4.44
C ASP A 42 6.17 -6.55 5.88
N GLY A 43 7.13 -6.67 6.80
CA GLY A 43 6.84 -6.89 8.22
C GLY A 43 6.37 -5.64 8.97
N PHE A 44 6.44 -4.46 8.34
CA PHE A 44 6.13 -3.16 8.95
C PHE A 44 5.34 -2.31 7.95
N LEU A 45 4.17 -2.83 7.58
CA LEU A 45 3.39 -2.33 6.45
C LEU A 45 2.98 -0.86 6.62
N GLY A 46 2.78 -0.40 7.86
CA GLY A 46 2.50 0.99 8.21
C GLY A 46 1.30 1.52 7.44
N SER A 47 1.53 2.52 6.58
CA SER A 47 0.50 3.12 5.72
C SER A 47 0.27 2.40 4.38
N GLY A 48 0.85 1.22 4.16
CA GLY A 48 0.53 0.36 3.01
C GLY A 48 1.20 0.74 1.68
N SER A 49 2.30 1.50 1.71
CA SER A 49 2.98 1.92 0.47
C SER A 49 3.51 0.72 -0.33
N THR A 50 4.05 -0.30 0.35
CA THR A 50 4.53 -1.54 -0.28
C THR A 50 3.39 -2.33 -0.93
N LEU A 51 2.22 -2.42 -0.26
CA LEU A 51 1.03 -3.07 -0.80
C LEU A 51 0.59 -2.43 -2.12
N ILE A 52 0.48 -1.10 -2.18
CA ILE A 52 0.09 -0.39 -3.41
C ILE A 52 1.16 -0.54 -4.51
N ALA A 53 2.45 -0.50 -4.15
CA ALA A 53 3.52 -0.76 -5.12
C ALA A 53 3.43 -2.17 -5.72
N CYS A 54 3.09 -3.18 -4.90
CA CYS A 54 2.87 -4.53 -5.38
C CYS A 54 1.69 -4.62 -6.35
N GLU A 55 0.58 -3.95 -6.06
CA GLU A 55 -0.58 -3.89 -6.96
C GLU A 55 -0.25 -3.25 -8.31
N LYS A 56 0.48 -2.13 -8.31
CA LYS A 56 0.92 -1.42 -9.52
C LYS A 56 1.85 -2.27 -10.39
N THR A 57 2.59 -3.18 -9.78
CA THR A 57 3.63 -3.96 -10.43
C THR A 57 3.28 -5.44 -10.58
N SER A 58 2.00 -5.81 -10.38
CA SER A 58 1.50 -7.19 -10.50
C SER A 58 2.23 -8.20 -9.62
N ARG A 59 2.50 -7.82 -8.36
CA ARG A 59 3.12 -8.65 -7.32
C ARG A 59 2.14 -8.91 -6.19
N ILE A 60 2.35 -10.01 -5.48
CA ILE A 60 1.62 -10.35 -4.25
C ILE A 60 2.38 -9.74 -3.07
N CYS A 61 1.68 -8.97 -2.25
CA CYS A 61 2.21 -8.44 -0.99
C CYS A 61 1.72 -9.31 0.18
N TYR A 62 2.64 -9.77 1.00
CA TYR A 62 2.37 -10.29 2.33
C TYR A 62 2.79 -9.22 3.33
N GLY A 63 1.83 -8.54 3.95
CA GLY A 63 2.07 -7.43 4.86
C GLY A 63 1.67 -7.76 6.29
N MET A 64 2.42 -7.26 7.27
CA MET A 64 2.04 -7.27 8.69
C MET A 64 2.09 -5.85 9.25
N GLU A 65 1.09 -5.52 10.07
CA GLU A 65 1.03 -4.28 10.84
C GLU A 65 0.43 -4.61 12.21
N ILE A 66 1.06 -4.10 13.26
CA ILE A 66 0.67 -4.40 14.64
C ILE A 66 -0.40 -3.45 15.14
N GLU A 67 -0.37 -2.19 14.70
CA GLU A 67 -1.28 -1.17 15.18
C GLU A 67 -2.58 -1.16 14.36
N PRO A 68 -3.74 -1.49 14.98
CA PRO A 68 -5.01 -1.56 14.27
C PRO A 68 -5.37 -0.28 13.52
N HIS A 69 -5.05 0.90 14.06
CA HIS A 69 -5.29 2.16 13.36
C HIS A 69 -4.58 2.22 11.99
N TYR A 70 -3.36 1.69 11.88
CA TYR A 70 -2.62 1.68 10.62
C TYR A 70 -3.06 0.57 9.66
N VAL A 71 -3.60 -0.53 10.19
CA VAL A 71 -4.31 -1.52 9.38
C VAL A 71 -5.50 -0.85 8.68
N ASP A 72 -6.32 -0.09 9.40
CA ASP A 72 -7.47 0.62 8.84
C ASP A 72 -7.05 1.65 7.78
N VAL A 73 -6.02 2.46 8.06
CA VAL A 73 -5.45 3.41 7.11
C VAL A 73 -5.00 2.70 5.83
N THR A 74 -4.26 1.60 5.96
CA THR A 74 -3.75 0.83 4.82
C THR A 74 -4.88 0.26 3.98
N VAL A 75 -5.88 -0.37 4.61
CA VAL A 75 -7.02 -0.96 3.91
C VAL A 75 -7.79 0.09 3.13
N ARG A 76 -8.12 1.24 3.76
CA ARG A 76 -8.82 2.34 3.09
C ARG A 76 -8.02 2.89 1.91
N ARG A 77 -6.74 3.17 2.13
CA ARG A 77 -5.84 3.70 1.09
C ARG A 77 -5.72 2.75 -0.10
N TRP A 78 -5.64 1.44 0.14
CA TRP A 78 -5.62 0.43 -0.92
C TRP A 78 -6.96 0.33 -1.65
N VAL A 79 -8.09 0.32 -0.94
CA VAL A 79 -9.43 0.32 -1.55
C VAL A 79 -9.64 1.55 -2.45
N ASP A 80 -9.26 2.73 -1.96
CA ASP A 80 -9.37 3.98 -2.74
C ASP A 80 -8.49 3.94 -3.98
N TRP A 81 -7.26 3.44 -3.85
CA TRP A 81 -6.37 3.24 -4.98
C TRP A 81 -6.99 2.27 -6.00
N CYS A 82 -7.55 1.13 -5.57
CA CYS A 82 -8.23 0.20 -6.48
C CYS A 82 -9.39 0.87 -7.23
N ARG A 83 -10.26 1.60 -6.50
CA ARG A 83 -11.41 2.32 -7.08
C ARG A 83 -10.96 3.36 -8.13
N GLN A 84 -9.87 4.08 -7.87
CA GLN A 84 -9.31 5.09 -8.78
C GLN A 84 -8.62 4.48 -10.01
N ASN A 85 -8.33 3.18 -10.00
CA ASN A 85 -7.62 2.48 -11.07
C ASN A 85 -8.48 1.36 -11.67
N ASP A 86 -9.82 1.52 -11.63
CA ASP A 86 -10.81 0.60 -12.21
C ASP A 86 -10.65 -0.87 -11.76
N ARG A 87 -10.20 -1.08 -10.52
CA ARG A 87 -10.08 -2.40 -9.89
C ARG A 87 -11.19 -2.59 -8.87
N THR A 88 -11.68 -3.82 -8.76
CA THR A 88 -12.68 -4.22 -7.75
C THR A 88 -11.97 -4.80 -6.52
N PRO A 89 -11.86 -4.05 -5.40
CA PRO A 89 -11.20 -4.56 -4.21
C PRO A 89 -12.07 -5.62 -3.53
N THR A 90 -11.42 -6.68 -3.04
CA THR A 90 -12.04 -7.75 -2.25
C THR A 90 -11.37 -7.79 -0.89
N LEU A 91 -12.13 -7.63 0.18
CA LEU A 91 -11.62 -7.72 1.55
C LEU A 91 -12.12 -8.98 2.25
N LYS A 92 -11.24 -9.56 3.06
CA LYS A 92 -11.59 -10.63 3.99
C LYS A 92 -11.11 -10.27 5.39
N LEU A 93 -11.97 -10.48 6.38
CA LEU A 93 -11.64 -10.34 7.80
C LEU A 93 -11.81 -11.71 8.45
N ASN A 94 -10.74 -12.23 9.06
CA ASN A 94 -10.70 -13.56 9.66
C ASN A 94 -11.22 -14.67 8.70
N GLY A 95 -10.79 -14.59 7.44
CA GLY A 95 -11.17 -15.53 6.38
C GLY A 95 -12.57 -15.33 5.77
N LYS A 96 -13.42 -14.46 6.34
CA LYS A 96 -14.78 -14.19 5.84
C LYS A 96 -14.81 -12.93 4.98
N GLN A 97 -15.61 -12.94 3.91
CA GLN A 97 -15.81 -11.76 3.06
C GLN A 97 -16.26 -10.56 3.90
N PHE A 98 -15.58 -9.42 3.72
CA PHE A 98 -15.90 -8.16 4.39
C PHE A 98 -16.56 -7.21 3.39
N SER A 99 -17.63 -6.51 3.82
CA SER A 99 -18.38 -5.59 2.97
C SER A 99 -17.71 -4.21 2.93
N LEU A 100 -17.38 -3.73 1.73
CA LEU A 100 -16.79 -2.38 1.54
C LEU A 100 -17.71 -1.26 2.04
N THR A 101 -19.03 -1.44 1.97
CA THR A 101 -19.98 -0.47 2.53
C THR A 101 -19.82 -0.24 4.02
N ARG A 102 -19.30 -1.24 4.77
CA ARG A 102 -18.99 -1.09 6.19
C ARG A 102 -17.68 -0.36 6.42
N LEU A 103 -16.76 -0.40 5.47
CA LEU A 103 -15.52 0.37 5.52
C LEU A 103 -15.82 1.86 5.40
N ASP A 104 -16.68 2.23 4.44
CA ASP A 104 -17.03 3.62 4.13
C ASP A 104 -17.87 4.30 5.23
N ALA A 105 -18.58 3.51 6.06
CA ALA A 105 -19.47 4.01 7.12
C ALA A 105 -18.77 4.33 8.46
N ALA A 106 -17.49 3.98 8.60
CA ALA A 106 -16.66 4.21 9.78
C ALA A 106 -15.65 5.33 9.52
#